data_AF-A0A7J9BE37-F1
#
_entry.id   AF-A0A7J9BE37-F1
#
_cell.length_a   1.000
_cell.length_b   1.000
_cell.length_c   1.000
_cell.angle_alpha   90.00
_cell.angle_beta   90.00
_cell.angle_gamma   90.00
#
_symmetry.space_group_name_H-M   'P 1'
#
loop_
_entity.id
_entity.type
_entity.pdbx_description
1 polymer ?
#
loop_
_entity_poly.entity_id
_entity_poly.type
_entity_poly.pdbx_seq_one_letter_code
_entity_poly.pdbx_strand_id
1 'polypeptide(L)'
;MDVNCGSYLQKYTKSAILQKKLPESQVDRALHNLFAIRMRLGLFNGNPLHNPFGNIRADQICSPEHQILALEAARNGIVLLKNHAKLLPLPKSAMSLAVIGPNAKSPQTLVGNYAGPPCESTTPLQALQSYVKDTVYHPGCDTVSCSSIAIDEAVDIAKRAHFVVLIMGLDQTQEREALDRVDLLLPGRQQELITSVAKSAKKPVVLVLLSGGPIDVSFAKDDPRIGAILWAGYPGQGGGIALAEIIFGDHNPGGRLPGTWYPQDYTKVPMTDMRMRPDLFSDYPGRTYRFYEGDKVFEFGYGLSYSKYSYKFTHVSRKNLYLNHSSSLHTTRSWDSVGYKLVSELGTQVCDENKFKVGVGVKNDGEKSGKHPVLLFARQGKVGDGRVKKQLIGFQSVVLSGGERGEIEFEVSPCEDLSRANEYGVMVMDEGRHFLVVGDDKLPVTIII
;
A
#
# COMPACT_ATOMS: atom_id res chain seq x y z
N MET A 1 18.50 5.37 24.90
CA MET A 1 19.03 4.64 23.74
C MET A 1 19.93 3.56 24.27
N ASP A 2 19.51 2.31 24.19
CA ASP A 2 20.22 1.19 24.85
C ASP A 2 21.31 0.58 23.96
N VAL A 3 21.16 0.70 22.63
CA VAL A 3 22.12 0.21 21.63
C VAL A 3 22.37 1.29 20.60
N ASN A 4 23.61 1.40 20.12
CA ASN A 4 23.99 2.29 19.02
C ASN A 4 24.41 1.43 17.81
N CYS A 5 23.71 1.61 16.68
CA CYS A 5 24.20 1.16 15.40
C CYS A 5 25.31 2.13 14.95
N GLY A 6 26.55 1.80 15.29
CA GLY A 6 27.72 2.66 15.06
C GLY A 6 28.76 2.54 16.17
N SER A 7 29.70 3.48 16.20
CA SER A 7 30.81 3.49 17.18
C SER A 7 30.72 4.60 18.22
N TYR A 8 29.66 5.41 18.20
CA TYR A 8 29.58 6.62 19.03
C TYR A 8 29.56 6.28 20.52
N LEU A 9 28.65 5.41 20.96
CA LEU A 9 28.61 5.01 22.37
C LEU A 9 29.90 4.29 22.79
N GLN A 10 30.45 3.44 21.93
CA GLN A 10 31.72 2.75 22.23
C GLN A 10 32.86 3.75 22.49
N LYS A 11 32.94 4.83 21.70
CA LYS A 11 34.00 5.85 21.80
C LYS A 11 33.81 6.80 22.97
N TYR A 12 32.57 7.24 23.23
CA TYR A 12 32.34 8.40 24.09
C TYR A 12 31.74 8.08 25.47
N THR A 13 31.14 6.90 25.67
CA THR A 13 30.43 6.58 26.92
C THR A 13 31.35 6.63 28.15
N LYS A 14 32.56 6.07 28.09
CA LYS A 14 33.52 6.12 29.20
C LYS A 14 33.87 7.57 29.58
N SER A 15 34.17 8.41 28.59
CA SER A 15 34.50 9.81 28.83
C SER A 15 33.32 10.55 29.47
N ALA A 16 32.10 10.27 29.02
CA ALA A 16 30.90 10.88 29.58
C ALA A 16 30.63 10.44 31.03
N ILE A 17 30.95 9.20 31.41
CA ILE A 17 30.92 8.75 32.82
C ILE A 17 31.98 9.47 33.66
N LEU A 18 33.24 9.53 33.17
CA LEU A 18 34.34 10.20 33.88
C LEU A 18 34.07 11.70 34.10
N GLN A 19 33.40 12.33 33.13
CA GLN A 19 32.92 13.73 33.22
C GLN A 19 31.63 13.88 34.02
N LYS A 20 31.09 12.80 34.62
CA LYS A 20 29.83 12.77 35.39
C LYS A 20 28.60 13.26 34.61
N LYS A 21 28.62 13.16 33.27
CA LYS A 21 27.47 13.48 32.39
C LYS A 21 26.41 12.39 32.39
N LEU A 22 26.78 11.17 32.77
CA LEU A 22 25.86 10.09 33.11
C LEU A 22 26.46 9.23 34.23
N PRO A 23 25.63 8.58 35.06
CA PRO A 23 26.09 7.54 35.96
C PRO A 23 26.24 6.20 35.23
N GLU A 24 27.17 5.37 35.70
CA GLU A 24 27.45 4.03 35.17
C GLU A 24 26.21 3.12 35.18
N SER A 25 25.32 3.29 36.17
CA SER A 25 24.06 2.54 36.26
C SER A 25 23.14 2.69 35.05
N GLN A 26 23.27 3.77 34.26
CA GLN A 26 22.53 3.91 33.00
C GLN A 26 23.08 2.99 31.90
N VAL A 27 24.39 2.72 31.90
CA VAL A 27 25.03 1.73 31.02
C VAL A 27 24.64 0.34 31.45
N ASP A 28 24.66 0.05 32.75
CA ASP A 28 24.23 -1.24 33.29
C ASP A 28 22.78 -1.54 32.92
N ARG A 29 21.88 -0.56 33.00
CA ARG A 29 20.49 -0.72 32.56
C ARG A 29 20.40 -1.07 31.07
N ALA A 30 21.16 -0.40 30.21
CA ALA A 30 21.17 -0.68 28.78
C ALA A 30 21.69 -2.10 28.47
N LEU A 31 22.76 -2.52 29.17
CA LEU A 31 23.29 -3.88 29.07
C LEU A 31 22.29 -4.91 29.58
N HIS A 32 21.64 -4.65 30.72
CA HIS A 32 20.62 -5.52 31.27
C HIS A 32 19.49 -5.75 30.26
N ASN A 33 18.96 -4.68 29.65
CA ASN A 33 17.92 -4.77 28.62
C ASN A 33 18.39 -5.60 27.40
N LEU A 34 19.60 -5.34 26.90
CA LEU A 34 20.15 -6.05 25.74
C LEU A 34 20.36 -7.55 26.02
N PHE A 35 20.98 -7.89 27.14
CA PHE A 35 21.29 -9.28 27.47
C PHE A 35 20.05 -10.06 27.91
N ALA A 36 19.06 -9.42 28.55
CA ALA A 36 17.78 -10.06 28.87
C ALA A 36 17.08 -10.59 27.62
N ILE A 37 17.09 -9.85 26.51
CA ILE A 37 16.54 -10.33 25.23
C ILE A 37 17.35 -11.50 24.68
N ARG A 38 18.69 -11.42 24.69
CA ARG A 38 19.56 -12.52 24.23
C ARG A 38 19.38 -13.81 25.04
N MET A 39 19.20 -13.69 26.35
CA MET A 39 18.89 -14.81 27.24
C MET A 39 17.52 -15.41 26.92
N ARG A 40 16.48 -14.59 26.72
CA ARG A 40 15.14 -15.06 26.31
C ARG A 40 15.15 -15.80 24.96
N LEU A 41 16.03 -15.40 24.05
CA LEU A 41 16.24 -16.07 22.75
C LEU A 41 17.12 -17.33 22.86
N GLY A 42 17.59 -17.68 24.06
CA GLY A 42 18.37 -18.90 24.32
C GLY A 42 19.84 -18.82 23.94
N LEU A 43 20.40 -17.63 23.69
CA LEU A 43 21.81 -17.48 23.27
C LEU A 43 22.81 -18.12 24.27
N PHE A 44 22.43 -18.21 25.54
CA PHE A 44 23.25 -18.75 26.62
C PHE A 44 22.82 -20.14 27.11
N ASN A 45 21.89 -20.80 26.41
CA ASN A 45 21.30 -22.08 26.82
C ASN A 45 22.07 -23.30 26.28
N GLY A 46 23.40 -23.20 26.17
CA GLY A 46 24.25 -24.31 25.72
C GLY A 46 24.15 -24.57 24.21
N ASN A 47 24.01 -25.84 23.81
CA ASN A 47 24.00 -26.24 22.40
C ASN A 47 22.77 -25.64 21.68
N PRO A 48 22.97 -24.79 20.66
CA PRO A 48 21.86 -24.17 19.92
C PRO A 48 20.87 -25.16 19.32
N LEU A 49 21.29 -26.40 19.00
CA LEU A 49 20.40 -27.44 18.49
C LEU A 49 19.31 -27.86 19.49
N HIS A 50 19.54 -27.67 20.79
CA HIS A 50 18.56 -27.98 21.84
C HIS A 50 17.66 -26.78 22.19
N ASN A 51 17.88 -25.61 21.58
CA ASN A 51 17.07 -24.42 21.80
C ASN A 51 15.79 -24.44 20.94
N PRO A 52 14.76 -23.63 21.27
CA PRO A 52 13.48 -23.62 20.55
C PRO A 52 13.56 -23.43 19.03
N PHE A 53 14.61 -22.76 18.54
CA PHE A 53 14.83 -22.48 17.11
C PHE A 53 15.97 -23.31 16.49
N GLY A 54 16.58 -24.23 17.24
CA GLY A 54 17.75 -25.00 16.83
C GLY A 54 17.52 -25.97 15.66
N ASN A 55 16.25 -26.33 15.42
CA ASN A 55 15.85 -27.27 14.38
C ASN A 55 15.53 -26.61 13.03
N ILE A 56 15.68 -25.28 12.90
CA ILE A 56 15.52 -24.58 11.62
C ILE A 56 16.76 -24.87 10.75
N ARG A 57 16.56 -25.55 9.62
CA ARG A 57 17.62 -26.05 8.75
C ARG A 57 17.75 -25.18 7.49
N ALA A 58 18.90 -25.26 6.82
CA ALA A 58 19.18 -24.52 5.59
C ALA A 58 18.24 -24.91 4.42
N ASP A 59 17.73 -26.15 4.41
CA ASP A 59 16.74 -26.61 3.43
C ASP A 59 15.39 -25.87 3.51
N GLN A 60 15.12 -25.18 4.62
CA GLN A 60 13.93 -24.34 4.77
C GLN A 60 14.08 -22.97 4.09
N ILE A 61 15.29 -22.50 3.76
CA ILE A 61 15.50 -21.11 3.28
C ILE A 61 14.82 -20.90 1.92
N CYS A 62 15.05 -21.81 0.98
CA CYS A 62 14.51 -21.75 -0.38
C CYS A 62 13.43 -22.80 -0.65
N SER A 63 12.68 -23.21 0.38
CA SER A 63 11.64 -24.22 0.24
C SER A 63 10.56 -23.79 -0.75
N PRO A 64 9.90 -24.73 -1.46
CA PRO A 64 8.81 -24.43 -2.37
C PRO A 64 7.70 -23.60 -1.71
N GLU A 65 7.41 -23.85 -0.44
CA GLU A 65 6.37 -23.14 0.32
C GLU A 65 6.69 -21.64 0.46
N HIS A 66 7.95 -21.28 0.74
CA HIS A 66 8.36 -19.87 0.80
C HIS A 66 8.32 -19.19 -0.57
N GLN A 67 8.67 -19.92 -1.63
CA GLN A 67 8.60 -19.39 -2.99
C GLN A 67 7.15 -19.16 -3.43
N ILE A 68 6.24 -20.09 -3.09
CA ILE A 68 4.80 -19.96 -3.32
C ILE A 68 4.23 -18.78 -2.52
N LEU A 69 4.63 -18.61 -1.26
CA LEU A 69 4.19 -17.48 -0.44
C LEU A 69 4.64 -16.14 -1.03
N ALA A 70 5.88 -16.03 -1.51
CA ALA A 70 6.37 -14.83 -2.19
C ALA A 70 5.58 -14.54 -3.48
N LEU A 71 5.26 -15.58 -4.26
CA LEU A 71 4.42 -15.45 -5.45
C LEU A 71 2.97 -15.05 -5.10
N GLU A 72 2.38 -15.61 -4.05
CA GLU A 72 1.05 -15.23 -3.57
C GLU A 72 1.02 -13.77 -3.09
N ALA A 73 2.07 -13.32 -2.40
CA ALA A 73 2.19 -11.92 -1.98
C ALA A 73 2.21 -10.98 -3.20
N ALA A 74 2.97 -11.32 -4.24
CA ALA A 74 3.01 -10.55 -5.48
C ALA A 74 1.65 -10.54 -6.20
N ARG A 75 1.01 -11.71 -6.37
CA ARG A 75 -0.33 -11.84 -6.97
C ARG A 75 -1.37 -10.97 -6.28
N ASN A 76 -1.42 -11.03 -4.95
CA ASN A 76 -2.39 -10.30 -4.14
C ASN A 76 -2.06 -8.80 -4.01
N GLY A 77 -0.79 -8.40 -4.21
CA GLY A 77 -0.32 -7.03 -4.07
C GLY A 77 -0.43 -6.18 -5.34
N ILE A 78 -0.38 -6.79 -6.53
CA ILE A 78 -0.48 -6.05 -7.80
C ILE A 78 -1.87 -5.42 -7.94
N VAL A 79 -1.89 -4.14 -8.30
CA VAL A 79 -3.10 -3.32 -8.41
C VAL A 79 -3.40 -3.01 -9.87
N LEU A 80 -4.60 -3.37 -10.32
CA LEU A 80 -5.14 -2.95 -11.60
C LEU A 80 -5.73 -1.53 -11.47
N LEU A 81 -5.08 -0.55 -12.07
CA LEU A 81 -5.47 0.87 -11.99
C LEU A 81 -6.40 1.30 -13.13
N LYS A 82 -6.29 0.63 -14.27
CA LYS A 82 -7.14 0.88 -15.43
C LYS A 82 -7.34 -0.41 -16.22
N ASN A 83 -8.56 -0.62 -16.71
CA ASN A 83 -8.87 -1.69 -17.67
C ASN A 83 -10.00 -1.25 -18.60
N HIS A 84 -9.66 -0.40 -19.57
CA HIS A 84 -10.58 0.13 -20.56
C HIS A 84 -10.98 -0.95 -21.58
N ALA A 85 -12.27 -0.95 -21.97
CA ALA A 85 -12.85 -1.91 -22.91
C ALA A 85 -12.56 -3.40 -22.60
N LYS A 86 -12.30 -3.73 -21.32
CA LYS A 86 -11.89 -5.07 -20.88
C LYS A 86 -10.69 -5.62 -21.67
N LEU A 87 -9.68 -4.78 -21.95
CA LEU A 87 -8.45 -5.20 -22.64
C LEU A 87 -7.79 -6.40 -21.92
N LEU A 88 -7.67 -6.31 -20.59
CA LEU A 88 -7.16 -7.40 -19.77
C LEU A 88 -8.29 -8.28 -19.23
N PRO A 89 -8.08 -9.60 -19.14
CA PRO A 89 -6.86 -10.32 -19.51
C PRO A 89 -6.67 -10.48 -21.02
N LEU A 90 -5.41 -10.51 -21.47
CA LEU A 90 -5.04 -10.84 -22.85
C LEU A 90 -5.34 -12.30 -23.16
N PRO A 91 -5.72 -12.63 -24.42
CA PRO A 91 -5.94 -14.01 -24.81
C PRO A 91 -4.62 -14.79 -24.81
N LYS A 92 -4.64 -16.01 -24.25
CA LYS A 92 -3.48 -16.93 -24.29
C LYS A 92 -3.09 -17.36 -25.70
N SER A 93 -4.00 -17.24 -26.66
CA SER A 93 -3.75 -17.43 -28.10
C SER A 93 -3.10 -16.21 -28.77
N ALA A 94 -2.63 -15.23 -28.01
CA ALA A 94 -1.92 -14.08 -28.53
C ALA A 94 -0.75 -14.53 -29.44
N MET A 95 -0.81 -14.11 -30.70
CA MET A 95 0.13 -14.58 -31.72
C MET A 95 1.52 -13.96 -31.56
N SER A 96 1.58 -12.67 -31.19
CA SER A 96 2.83 -11.94 -31.02
C SER A 96 2.72 -10.83 -29.98
N LEU A 97 3.81 -10.61 -29.24
CA LEU A 97 3.87 -9.67 -28.12
C LEU A 97 5.11 -8.77 -28.25
N ALA A 98 4.93 -7.47 -28.14
CA ALA A 98 6.03 -6.54 -27.91
C ALA A 98 6.15 -6.26 -26.41
N VAL A 99 7.32 -6.50 -25.84
CA VAL A 99 7.65 -6.11 -24.47
C VAL A 99 8.65 -4.98 -24.53
N ILE A 100 8.28 -3.79 -24.05
CA ILE A 100 9.11 -2.60 -24.19
C ILE A 100 9.33 -1.96 -22.81
N GLY A 101 10.57 -1.60 -22.48
CA GLY A 101 10.86 -0.79 -21.31
C GLY A 101 12.08 -1.24 -20.51
N PRO A 102 12.69 -0.32 -19.74
CA PRO A 102 13.95 -0.56 -19.04
C PRO A 102 13.80 -1.60 -17.92
N ASN A 103 12.60 -1.74 -17.37
CA ASN A 103 12.33 -2.61 -16.23
C ASN A 103 11.99 -4.07 -16.59
N ALA A 104 11.79 -4.39 -17.88
CA ALA A 104 11.31 -5.70 -18.29
C ALA A 104 12.30 -6.85 -18.03
N LYS A 105 13.62 -6.56 -18.04
CA LYS A 105 14.70 -7.54 -17.89
C LYS A 105 15.50 -7.37 -16.57
N SER A 106 15.01 -6.56 -15.63
CA SER A 106 15.75 -6.24 -14.40
C SER A 106 15.23 -7.04 -13.20
N PRO A 107 15.93 -8.12 -12.77
CA PRO A 107 15.56 -8.82 -11.54
C PRO A 107 15.81 -7.98 -10.28
N GLN A 108 16.81 -7.09 -10.33
CA GLN A 108 17.16 -6.20 -9.21
C GLN A 108 16.07 -5.17 -8.95
N THR A 109 15.40 -4.67 -9.99
CA THR A 109 14.26 -3.77 -9.80
C THR A 109 13.16 -4.47 -8.99
N LEU A 110 12.91 -5.76 -9.21
CA LEU A 110 11.80 -6.46 -8.54
C LEU A 110 11.95 -6.53 -7.02
N VAL A 111 13.16 -6.52 -6.48
CA VAL A 111 13.42 -6.76 -5.05
C VAL A 111 13.51 -5.48 -4.21
N GLY A 112 13.53 -4.29 -4.82
CA GLY A 112 13.59 -3.02 -4.09
C GLY A 112 14.92 -2.82 -3.34
N ASN A 113 14.86 -2.39 -2.08
CA ASN A 113 16.01 -2.25 -1.18
C ASN A 113 15.94 -3.21 0.01
N TYR A 114 16.98 -3.21 0.85
CA TYR A 114 17.06 -4.08 2.04
C TYR A 114 16.86 -5.57 1.73
N ALA A 115 17.10 -5.98 0.48
CA ALA A 115 16.91 -7.34 0.01
C ALA A 115 18.21 -8.14 0.09
N GLY A 116 18.09 -9.40 0.54
CA GLY A 116 19.11 -10.41 0.31
C GLY A 116 19.02 -11.00 -1.11
N PRO A 117 20.00 -11.84 -1.50
CA PRO A 117 19.91 -12.56 -2.76
C PRO A 117 18.65 -13.45 -2.80
N PRO A 118 17.80 -13.35 -3.83
CA PRO A 118 16.61 -14.19 -3.92
C PRO A 118 16.98 -15.62 -4.30
N CYS A 119 16.16 -16.59 -3.90
CA CYS A 119 16.35 -18.01 -4.25
C CYS A 119 16.22 -18.25 -5.76
N GLU A 120 15.23 -17.61 -6.38
CA GLU A 120 15.02 -17.57 -7.82
C GLU A 120 14.60 -16.15 -8.22
N SER A 121 14.76 -15.78 -9.49
CA SER A 121 14.23 -14.51 -9.97
C SER A 121 13.78 -14.65 -11.42
N THR A 122 12.47 -14.56 -11.64
CA THR A 122 11.89 -14.53 -12.97
C THR A 122 11.53 -13.09 -13.33
N THR A 123 12.18 -12.55 -14.35
CA THR A 123 11.90 -11.19 -14.85
C THR A 123 10.53 -11.13 -15.55
N PRO A 124 9.89 -9.95 -15.64
CA PRO A 124 8.67 -9.78 -16.43
C PRO A 124 8.80 -10.27 -17.86
N LEU A 125 9.93 -10.01 -18.52
CA LEU A 125 10.20 -10.47 -19.88
C LEU A 125 10.18 -12.00 -19.97
N GLN A 126 10.93 -12.69 -19.09
CA GLN A 126 10.97 -14.16 -19.09
C GLN A 126 9.60 -14.78 -18.84
N ALA A 127 8.84 -14.21 -17.89
CA ALA A 127 7.50 -14.68 -17.59
C ALA A 127 6.55 -14.50 -18.79
N LEU A 128 6.56 -13.33 -19.44
CA LEU A 128 5.73 -13.06 -20.63
C LEU A 128 6.12 -13.94 -21.83
N GLN A 129 7.41 -14.20 -22.03
CA GLN A 129 7.93 -15.14 -23.05
C GLN A 129 7.47 -16.59 -22.82
N SER A 130 7.11 -16.94 -21.59
CA SER A 130 6.56 -18.26 -21.30
C SER A 130 5.15 -18.45 -21.89
N TYR A 131 4.36 -17.37 -21.96
CA TYR A 131 3.01 -17.35 -22.55
C TYR A 131 3.01 -17.16 -24.07
N VAL A 132 3.81 -16.24 -24.58
CA VAL A 132 3.85 -15.91 -26.03
C VAL A 132 5.26 -16.13 -26.57
N LYS A 133 5.46 -17.18 -27.38
CA LYS A 133 6.78 -17.53 -27.92
C LYS A 133 7.33 -16.49 -28.89
N ASP A 134 6.47 -15.86 -29.70
CA ASP A 134 6.83 -14.73 -30.55
C ASP A 134 6.77 -13.40 -29.76
N THR A 135 7.63 -13.31 -28.74
CA THR A 135 7.82 -12.10 -27.95
C THR A 135 9.08 -11.38 -28.38
N VAL A 136 8.96 -10.13 -28.83
CA VAL A 136 10.08 -9.26 -29.18
C VAL A 136 10.27 -8.23 -28.07
N TYR A 137 11.50 -8.15 -27.55
CA TYR A 137 11.87 -7.22 -26.50
C TYR A 137 12.65 -6.02 -27.04
N HIS A 138 12.38 -4.85 -26.48
CA HIS A 138 13.24 -3.68 -26.63
C HIS A 138 13.31 -2.86 -25.33
N PRO A 139 14.48 -2.40 -24.88
CA PRO A 139 14.56 -1.61 -23.65
C PRO A 139 13.88 -0.23 -23.82
N GLY A 140 13.90 0.34 -25.03
CA GLY A 140 13.32 1.64 -25.35
C GLY A 140 14.12 2.80 -24.75
N CYS A 141 14.30 2.81 -23.44
CA CYS A 141 15.25 3.67 -22.74
C CYS A 141 16.57 2.92 -22.48
N ASP A 142 17.67 3.66 -22.37
CA ASP A 142 18.97 3.11 -21.99
C ASP A 142 18.99 2.54 -20.56
N THR A 143 18.34 3.25 -19.63
CA THR A 143 18.19 2.89 -18.22
C THR A 143 16.83 3.37 -17.69
N VAL A 144 16.54 3.14 -16.40
CA VAL A 144 15.32 3.66 -15.76
C VAL A 144 15.29 5.19 -15.74
N SER A 145 16.43 5.88 -15.62
CA SER A 145 16.45 7.36 -15.70
C SER A 145 16.08 7.89 -17.09
N CYS A 146 16.13 7.02 -18.12
CA CYS A 146 15.75 7.30 -19.50
C CYS A 146 16.35 8.61 -20.04
N SER A 147 17.67 8.72 -19.94
CA SER A 147 18.43 9.87 -20.45
C SER A 147 18.57 9.81 -21.98
N SER A 148 18.63 8.59 -22.52
CA SER A 148 18.61 8.30 -23.95
C SER A 148 17.47 7.35 -24.29
N ILE A 149 16.90 7.50 -25.48
CA ILE A 149 15.72 6.77 -25.92
C ILE A 149 15.84 6.37 -27.40
N ALA A 150 15.43 5.15 -27.71
CA ALA A 150 15.39 4.55 -29.03
C ALA A 150 13.91 4.33 -29.41
N ILE A 151 13.25 5.44 -29.75
CA ILE A 151 11.80 5.48 -30.03
C ILE A 151 11.48 4.73 -31.31
N ASP A 152 12.25 4.93 -32.37
CA ASP A 152 11.94 4.40 -33.70
C ASP A 152 11.92 2.86 -33.69
N GLU A 153 12.91 2.23 -33.06
CA GLU A 153 12.99 0.79 -32.89
C GLU A 153 11.85 0.25 -32.01
N ALA A 154 11.54 0.95 -30.92
CA ALA A 154 10.42 0.59 -30.04
C ALA A 154 9.07 0.67 -30.77
N VAL A 155 8.88 1.72 -31.57
CA VAL A 155 7.70 1.93 -32.42
C VAL A 155 7.58 0.85 -33.49
N ASP A 156 8.68 0.48 -34.15
CA ASP A 156 8.67 -0.54 -35.19
C ASP A 156 8.40 -1.95 -34.66
N ILE A 157 8.83 -2.25 -33.44
CA ILE A 157 8.47 -3.49 -32.75
C ILE A 157 6.98 -3.47 -32.37
N ALA A 158 6.49 -2.36 -31.82
CA ALA A 158 5.08 -2.19 -31.45
C ALA A 158 4.13 -2.29 -32.66
N LYS A 159 4.52 -1.76 -33.83
CA LYS A 159 3.76 -1.87 -35.09
C LYS A 159 3.66 -3.29 -35.62
N ARG A 160 4.62 -4.16 -35.30
CA ARG A 160 4.63 -5.56 -35.78
C ARG A 160 3.81 -6.47 -34.87
N ALA A 161 3.90 -6.27 -33.56
CA ALA A 161 3.22 -7.09 -32.57
C ALA A 161 1.69 -6.92 -32.58
N HIS A 162 0.98 -7.94 -32.09
CA HIS A 162 -0.47 -7.90 -31.92
C HIS A 162 -0.88 -7.21 -30.61
N PHE A 163 -0.13 -7.46 -29.54
CA PHE A 163 -0.25 -6.77 -28.25
C PHE A 163 1.08 -6.15 -27.83
N VAL A 164 1.00 -5.08 -27.05
CA VAL A 164 2.19 -4.37 -26.52
C VAL A 164 2.04 -4.24 -25.02
N VAL A 165 3.09 -4.63 -24.30
CA VAL A 165 3.23 -4.48 -22.85
C VAL A 165 4.45 -3.59 -22.57
N LEU A 166 4.20 -2.44 -21.96
CA LEU A 166 5.21 -1.46 -21.56
C LEU A 166 5.57 -1.70 -20.08
N ILE A 167 6.82 -2.02 -19.76
CA ILE A 167 7.30 -2.18 -18.38
C ILE A 167 8.17 -0.97 -17.99
N MET A 168 7.54 -0.01 -17.32
CA MET A 168 8.07 1.33 -17.02
C MET A 168 8.14 1.55 -15.49
N GLY A 169 8.47 2.77 -15.07
CA GLY A 169 8.42 3.18 -13.67
C GLY A 169 9.78 3.61 -13.12
N LEU A 170 10.04 3.24 -11.88
CA LEU A 170 11.20 3.61 -11.08
C LEU A 170 12.05 2.39 -10.73
N ASP A 171 13.16 2.65 -10.05
CA ASP A 171 14.02 1.70 -9.37
C ASP A 171 14.79 2.42 -8.24
N GLN A 172 15.77 1.72 -7.65
CA GLN A 172 16.61 2.26 -6.59
C GLN A 172 17.59 3.35 -7.03
N THR A 173 17.66 3.70 -8.32
CA THR A 173 18.36 4.91 -8.79
C THR A 173 17.50 6.16 -8.63
N GLN A 174 16.18 6.00 -8.47
CA GLN A 174 15.23 7.10 -8.37
C GLN A 174 14.71 7.29 -6.94
N GLU A 175 14.48 6.19 -6.21
CA GLU A 175 13.91 6.22 -4.86
C GLU A 175 14.56 5.17 -3.96
N ARG A 176 15.34 5.62 -2.96
CA ARG A 176 16.00 4.74 -1.98
C ARG A 176 16.30 5.49 -0.69
N GLU A 177 16.86 4.79 0.29
CA GLU A 177 17.39 5.43 1.49
C GLU A 177 18.40 6.52 1.14
N ALA A 178 18.27 7.68 1.80
CA ALA A 178 19.03 8.90 1.55
C ALA A 178 18.87 9.50 0.14
N LEU A 179 17.85 9.08 -0.62
CA LEU A 179 17.51 9.63 -1.92
C LEU A 179 15.99 9.76 -2.07
N ASP A 180 15.48 10.90 -1.63
CA ASP A 180 14.12 11.32 -1.92
C ASP A 180 14.01 11.80 -3.38
N ARG A 181 12.86 11.54 -4.01
CA ARG A 181 12.52 12.13 -5.30
C ARG A 181 12.13 13.60 -5.13
N VAL A 182 12.39 14.38 -6.18
CA VAL A 182 12.01 15.80 -6.28
C VAL A 182 10.74 16.03 -7.08
N ASP A 183 10.28 15.01 -7.80
CA ASP A 183 9.04 15.01 -8.57
C ASP A 183 8.31 13.65 -8.48
N LEU A 184 7.07 13.64 -8.95
CA LEU A 184 6.20 12.47 -9.02
C LEU A 184 6.08 11.93 -10.45
N LEU A 185 6.82 12.44 -11.42
CA LEU A 185 6.71 12.04 -12.82
C LEU A 185 7.46 10.73 -13.08
N LEU A 186 7.25 10.18 -14.28
CA LEU A 186 8.14 9.15 -14.80
C LEU A 186 9.51 9.77 -15.12
N PRO A 187 10.62 9.07 -14.83
CA PRO A 187 11.96 9.61 -15.07
C PRO A 187 12.24 9.84 -16.56
N GLY A 188 12.94 10.95 -16.84
CA GLY A 188 13.45 11.29 -18.16
C GLY A 188 12.38 11.23 -19.25
N ARG A 189 12.68 10.50 -20.33
CA ARG A 189 11.82 10.44 -21.53
C ARG A 189 10.86 9.24 -21.56
N GLN A 190 10.62 8.56 -20.43
CA GLN A 190 9.71 7.40 -20.39
C GLN A 190 8.28 7.74 -20.85
N GLN A 191 7.75 8.91 -20.46
CA GLN A 191 6.41 9.34 -20.90
C GLN A 191 6.32 9.53 -22.42
N GLU A 192 7.38 10.06 -23.04
CA GLU A 192 7.47 10.22 -24.50
C GLU A 192 7.51 8.85 -25.20
N LEU A 193 8.27 7.89 -24.64
CA LEU A 193 8.30 6.50 -25.12
C LEU A 193 6.90 5.88 -25.12
N ILE A 194 6.21 5.95 -23.97
CA ILE A 194 4.87 5.38 -23.78
C ILE A 194 3.92 5.98 -24.80
N THR A 195 3.92 7.30 -24.94
CA THR A 195 3.02 8.02 -25.84
C THR A 195 3.28 7.65 -27.30
N SER A 196 4.55 7.55 -27.72
CA SER A 196 4.92 7.25 -29.12
C SER A 196 4.62 5.81 -29.49
N VAL A 197 4.89 4.86 -28.59
CA VAL A 197 4.54 3.45 -28.75
C VAL A 197 3.03 3.26 -28.78
N ALA A 198 2.29 3.87 -27.85
CA ALA A 198 0.84 3.75 -27.78
C ALA A 198 0.13 4.31 -29.02
N LYS A 199 0.67 5.36 -29.65
CA LYS A 199 0.18 5.90 -30.92
C LYS A 199 0.38 4.96 -32.11
N SER A 200 1.40 4.10 -32.06
CA SER A 200 1.81 3.26 -33.18
C SER A 200 1.32 1.81 -33.08
N ALA A 201 0.92 1.38 -31.88
CA ALA A 201 0.43 0.04 -31.63
C ALA A 201 -0.91 -0.22 -32.34
N LYS A 202 -1.14 -1.45 -32.82
CA LYS A 202 -2.39 -1.86 -33.48
C LYS A 202 -3.61 -1.85 -32.55
N LYS A 203 -3.36 -1.97 -31.24
CA LYS A 203 -4.35 -2.09 -30.17
C LYS A 203 -3.92 -1.23 -28.98
N PRO A 204 -4.85 -0.86 -28.09
CA PRO A 204 -4.49 -0.24 -26.83
C PRO A 204 -3.44 -1.07 -26.09
N VAL A 205 -2.45 -0.39 -25.52
CA VAL A 205 -1.30 -1.03 -24.87
C VAL A 205 -1.57 -1.29 -23.39
N VAL A 206 -0.82 -2.23 -22.81
CA VAL A 206 -0.79 -2.48 -21.36
C VAL A 206 0.41 -1.75 -20.78
N LEU A 207 0.19 -0.86 -19.82
CA LEU A 207 1.25 -0.17 -19.08
C LEU A 207 1.43 -0.83 -17.70
N VAL A 208 2.63 -1.31 -17.41
CA VAL A 208 3.04 -1.83 -16.11
C VAL A 208 4.01 -0.85 -15.47
N LEU A 209 3.73 -0.46 -14.23
CA LEU A 209 4.54 0.46 -13.44
C LEU A 209 5.17 -0.32 -12.27
N LEU A 210 6.50 -0.41 -12.28
CA LEU A 210 7.28 -0.85 -11.12
C LEU A 210 7.74 0.39 -10.34
N SER A 211 7.30 0.52 -9.10
CA SER A 211 7.72 1.61 -8.20
C SER A 211 7.22 1.33 -6.79
N GLY A 212 7.95 1.77 -5.78
CA GLY A 212 7.45 1.87 -4.41
C GLY A 212 6.54 3.09 -4.26
N GLY A 213 7.03 4.27 -4.67
CA GLY A 213 6.27 5.52 -4.61
C GLY A 213 5.20 5.67 -5.71
N PRO A 214 4.23 6.58 -5.50
CA PRO A 214 3.24 6.93 -6.52
C PRO A 214 3.88 7.66 -7.71
N ILE A 215 3.29 7.51 -8.89
CA ILE A 215 3.71 8.21 -10.11
C ILE A 215 2.51 8.95 -10.68
N ASP A 216 2.66 10.23 -11.00
CA ASP A 216 1.64 10.97 -11.74
C ASP A 216 1.58 10.45 -13.18
N VAL A 217 0.57 9.62 -13.43
CA VAL A 217 0.25 9.05 -14.74
C VAL A 217 -1.03 9.65 -15.31
N SER A 218 -1.36 10.90 -14.97
CA SER A 218 -2.55 11.59 -15.47
C SER A 218 -2.61 11.59 -17.00
N PHE A 219 -1.45 11.69 -17.69
CA PHE A 219 -1.37 11.59 -19.16
C PHE A 219 -1.89 10.27 -19.73
N ALA A 220 -1.81 9.16 -18.98
CA ALA A 220 -2.20 7.82 -19.40
C ALA A 220 -3.58 7.40 -18.86
N LYS A 221 -4.02 8.02 -17.76
CA LYS A 221 -5.26 7.65 -17.04
C LYS A 221 -6.47 7.63 -17.96
N ASP A 222 -6.66 8.68 -18.77
CA ASP A 222 -7.83 8.82 -19.64
C ASP A 222 -7.53 8.59 -21.13
N ASP A 223 -6.28 8.30 -21.51
CA ASP A 223 -5.92 8.03 -22.90
C ASP A 223 -6.45 6.64 -23.35
N PRO A 224 -7.34 6.55 -24.37
CA PRO A 224 -7.91 5.27 -24.81
C PRO A 224 -6.87 4.34 -25.46
N ARG A 225 -5.70 4.85 -25.86
CA ARG A 225 -4.58 4.05 -26.38
C ARG A 225 -3.83 3.31 -25.28
N ILE A 226 -3.98 3.73 -24.02
CA ILE A 226 -3.51 2.98 -22.85
C ILE A 226 -4.70 2.18 -22.32
N GLY A 227 -4.84 0.94 -22.78
CA GLY A 227 -6.01 0.13 -22.46
C GLY A 227 -5.99 -0.40 -21.03
N ALA A 228 -4.80 -0.64 -20.45
CA ALA A 228 -4.69 -1.06 -19.07
C ALA A 228 -3.48 -0.45 -18.37
N ILE A 229 -3.59 -0.24 -17.06
CA ILE A 229 -2.50 0.21 -16.19
C ILE A 229 -2.44 -0.74 -14.98
N LEU A 230 -1.28 -1.36 -14.77
CA LEU A 230 -0.96 -2.19 -13.61
C LEU A 230 0.13 -1.49 -12.79
N TRP A 231 -0.06 -1.39 -11.48
CA TRP A 231 1.02 -1.04 -10.55
C TRP A 231 1.41 -2.27 -9.74
N ALA A 232 2.69 -2.61 -9.76
CA ALA A 232 3.18 -3.86 -9.18
C ALA A 232 4.13 -3.68 -7.99
N GLY A 233 4.33 -2.46 -7.50
CA GLY A 233 5.27 -2.24 -6.41
C GLY A 233 6.70 -2.67 -6.81
N TYR A 234 7.37 -3.29 -5.85
CA TYR A 234 8.53 -4.15 -6.06
C TYR A 234 8.14 -5.60 -5.70
N PRO A 235 7.73 -6.42 -6.69
CA PRO A 235 6.98 -7.66 -6.45
C PRO A 235 7.86 -8.88 -6.08
N GLY A 236 9.14 -8.68 -5.80
CA GLY A 236 10.06 -9.72 -5.34
C GLY A 236 10.33 -10.83 -6.35
N GLN A 237 10.81 -11.97 -5.85
CA GLN A 237 11.29 -13.10 -6.67
C GLN A 237 10.24 -13.70 -7.61
N GLY A 238 8.97 -13.78 -7.17
CA GLY A 238 7.86 -14.30 -7.95
C GLY A 238 7.17 -13.23 -8.81
N GLY A 239 7.68 -12.01 -8.82
CA GLY A 239 6.95 -10.86 -9.34
C GLY A 239 6.72 -10.87 -10.85
N GLY A 240 7.70 -11.34 -11.64
CA GLY A 240 7.51 -11.49 -13.09
C GLY A 240 6.41 -12.50 -13.41
N ILE A 241 6.35 -13.62 -12.68
CA ILE A 241 5.32 -14.67 -12.84
C ILE A 241 3.94 -14.09 -12.50
N ALA A 242 3.80 -13.45 -11.33
CA ALA A 242 2.53 -12.84 -10.93
C ALA A 242 2.00 -11.81 -11.94
N LEU A 243 2.90 -10.98 -12.50
CA LEU A 243 2.55 -10.02 -13.55
C LEU A 243 2.01 -10.71 -14.80
N ALA A 244 2.69 -11.75 -15.29
CA ALA A 244 2.26 -12.49 -16.47
C ALA A 244 0.92 -13.20 -16.24
N GLU A 245 0.74 -13.84 -15.09
CA GLU A 245 -0.51 -14.52 -14.72
C GLU A 245 -1.69 -13.55 -14.66
N ILE A 246 -1.48 -12.32 -14.16
CA ILE A 246 -2.51 -11.28 -14.20
C ILE A 246 -2.79 -10.88 -15.65
N ILE A 247 -1.75 -10.56 -16.43
CA ILE A 247 -1.92 -10.10 -17.82
C ILE A 247 -2.68 -11.13 -18.67
N PHE A 248 -2.44 -12.43 -18.47
CA PHE A 248 -3.09 -13.52 -19.23
C PHE A 248 -4.29 -14.16 -18.50
N GLY A 249 -4.67 -13.66 -17.33
CA GLY A 249 -5.92 -14.02 -16.64
C GLY A 249 -5.90 -15.32 -15.85
N ASP A 250 -4.71 -15.86 -15.55
CA ASP A 250 -4.53 -16.96 -14.60
C ASP A 250 -4.72 -16.51 -13.15
N HIS A 251 -4.54 -15.21 -12.90
CA HIS A 251 -4.88 -14.58 -11.64
C HIS A 251 -5.79 -13.36 -11.86
N ASN A 252 -6.84 -13.25 -11.05
CA ASN A 252 -7.69 -12.07 -11.01
C ASN A 252 -7.12 -11.07 -9.99
N PRO A 253 -6.64 -9.87 -10.40
CA PRO A 253 -6.04 -8.92 -9.49
C PRO A 253 -7.05 -8.41 -8.46
N GLY A 254 -6.64 -8.41 -7.19
CA GLY A 254 -7.43 -7.90 -6.06
C GLY A 254 -6.74 -6.80 -5.26
N GLY A 255 -5.50 -6.44 -5.59
CA GLY A 255 -4.72 -5.45 -4.85
C GLY A 255 -5.40 -4.09 -4.76
N ARG A 256 -5.12 -3.37 -3.67
CA ARG A 256 -5.63 -2.01 -3.39
C ARG A 256 -4.46 -1.08 -3.10
N LEU A 257 -4.53 0.16 -3.58
CA LEU A 257 -3.49 1.15 -3.33
C LEU A 257 -3.34 1.45 -1.82
N PRO A 258 -2.13 1.30 -1.24
CA PRO A 258 -1.87 1.64 0.16
C PRO A 258 -1.62 3.14 0.38
N GLY A 259 -1.60 3.95 -0.69
CA GLY A 259 -1.36 5.39 -0.64
C GLY A 259 -2.10 6.13 -1.75
N THR A 260 -2.35 7.42 -1.53
CA THR A 260 -2.91 8.31 -2.55
C THR A 260 -1.86 8.60 -3.62
N TRP A 261 -2.25 8.53 -4.89
CA TRP A 261 -1.43 8.99 -6.00
C TRP A 261 -1.79 10.44 -6.31
N TYR A 262 -0.84 11.34 -6.07
CA TYR A 262 -1.01 12.79 -6.24
C TYR A 262 -0.58 13.23 -7.64
N PRO A 263 -1.16 14.32 -8.17
CA PRO A 263 -0.63 14.98 -9.34
C PRO A 263 0.74 15.60 -9.03
N GLN A 264 1.56 15.83 -10.05
CA GLN A 264 2.88 16.45 -9.94
C GLN A 264 2.83 17.77 -9.18
N ASP A 265 1.78 18.55 -9.38
CA ASP A 265 1.58 19.84 -8.71
C ASP A 265 1.59 19.77 -7.17
N TYR A 266 1.33 18.60 -6.59
CA TYR A 266 1.42 18.40 -5.15
C TYR A 266 2.83 18.57 -4.59
N THR A 267 3.89 18.43 -5.41
CA THR A 267 5.28 18.61 -4.96
C THR A 267 5.62 20.06 -4.62
N LYS A 268 4.72 21.02 -4.95
CA LYS A 268 4.77 22.40 -4.46
C LYS A 268 4.67 22.47 -2.93
N VAL A 269 4.05 21.47 -2.31
CA VAL A 269 3.99 21.36 -0.86
C VAL A 269 5.37 20.97 -0.32
N PRO A 270 6.02 21.80 0.51
CA PRO A 270 7.35 21.48 1.04
C PRO A 270 7.36 20.13 1.75
N MET A 271 8.32 19.27 1.44
CA MET A 271 8.44 17.94 2.08
C MET A 271 8.59 18.03 3.59
N THR A 272 9.15 19.14 4.09
CA THR A 272 9.35 19.41 5.53
C THR A 272 8.12 19.96 6.23
N ASP A 273 7.04 20.31 5.52
CA ASP A 273 5.79 20.72 6.15
C ASP A 273 5.04 19.48 6.66
N MET A 274 5.11 19.25 7.97
CA MET A 274 4.53 18.06 8.61
C MET A 274 3.05 18.21 8.97
N ARG A 275 2.40 19.33 8.64
CA ARG A 275 0.97 19.51 8.91
C ARG A 275 0.18 18.45 8.16
N MET A 276 -0.76 17.78 8.81
CA MET A 276 -1.60 16.78 8.13
C MET A 276 -2.88 17.38 7.56
N ARG A 277 -3.45 18.36 8.26
CA ARG A 277 -4.72 18.99 7.94
C ARG A 277 -4.54 20.08 6.89
N PRO A 278 -5.54 20.29 6.01
CA PRO A 278 -5.54 21.44 5.12
C PRO A 278 -5.60 22.74 5.92
N ASP A 279 -5.08 23.81 5.33
CA ASP A 279 -5.15 25.16 5.86
C ASP A 279 -5.47 26.13 4.72
N LEU A 280 -6.69 26.65 4.75
CA LEU A 280 -7.23 27.55 3.72
C LEU A 280 -6.47 28.88 3.63
N PHE A 281 -5.85 29.34 4.72
CA PHE A 281 -5.12 30.61 4.72
C PHE A 281 -3.77 30.53 4.01
N SER A 282 -3.12 29.35 4.04
CA SER A 282 -1.84 29.12 3.38
C SER A 282 -1.94 28.34 2.07
N ASP A 283 -3.15 28.10 1.57
CA ASP A 283 -3.43 27.22 0.42
C ASP A 283 -2.80 25.81 0.58
N TYR A 284 -2.67 25.36 1.82
CA TYR A 284 -2.08 24.07 2.13
C TYR A 284 -3.14 22.98 1.98
N PRO A 285 -2.98 22.02 1.06
CA PRO A 285 -4.07 21.13 0.67
C PRO A 285 -4.26 19.94 1.62
N GLY A 286 -3.46 19.81 2.67
CA GLY A 286 -3.44 18.65 3.57
C GLY A 286 -2.65 17.46 3.01
N ARG A 287 -2.51 16.40 3.80
CA ARG A 287 -1.77 15.18 3.42
C ARG A 287 -2.62 13.94 3.62
N THR A 288 -2.32 12.90 2.85
CA THR A 288 -2.95 11.56 2.89
C THR A 288 -4.43 11.59 2.52
N TYR A 289 -5.01 10.43 2.27
CA TYR A 289 -6.45 10.30 2.00
C TYR A 289 -7.35 10.82 3.14
N ARG A 290 -6.81 10.94 4.36
CA ARG A 290 -7.56 11.39 5.54
C ARG A 290 -7.92 12.87 5.47
N PHE A 291 -7.04 13.69 4.90
CA PHE A 291 -7.14 15.15 4.97
C PHE A 291 -6.98 15.86 3.63
N TYR A 292 -6.34 15.23 2.64
CA TYR A 292 -6.03 15.89 1.38
C TYR A 292 -7.28 16.36 0.61
N GLU A 293 -7.26 17.62 0.18
CA GLU A 293 -8.39 18.27 -0.48
C GLU A 293 -8.24 18.45 -1.98
N GLY A 294 -7.00 18.45 -2.48
CA GLY A 294 -6.71 18.62 -3.92
C GLY A 294 -7.06 17.40 -4.78
N ASP A 295 -6.67 17.47 -6.05
CA ASP A 295 -6.96 16.45 -7.05
C ASP A 295 -6.13 15.17 -6.86
N LYS A 296 -6.71 14.03 -7.23
CA LYS A 296 -6.08 12.71 -7.07
C LYS A 296 -5.98 12.02 -8.42
N VAL A 297 -4.81 11.48 -8.74
CA VAL A 297 -4.65 10.58 -9.88
C VAL A 297 -5.38 9.27 -9.57
N PHE A 298 -5.07 8.67 -8.42
CA PHE A 298 -5.80 7.53 -7.85
C PHE A 298 -5.92 7.67 -6.33
N GLU A 299 -7.04 7.22 -5.78
CA GLU A 299 -7.31 7.31 -4.35
C GLU A 299 -6.69 6.16 -3.56
N PHE A 300 -6.42 6.40 -2.27
CA PHE A 300 -6.16 5.32 -1.32
C PHE A 300 -7.28 4.27 -1.35
N GLY A 301 -6.91 2.99 -1.36
CA GLY A 301 -7.84 1.88 -1.46
C GLY A 301 -8.41 1.65 -2.87
N TYR A 302 -7.99 2.41 -3.88
CA TYR A 302 -8.39 2.17 -5.26
C TYR A 302 -7.72 0.92 -5.84
N GLY A 303 -8.45 0.21 -6.70
CA GLY A 303 -7.98 -1.00 -7.38
C GLY A 303 -9.15 -1.68 -8.10
N LEU A 304 -8.92 -2.12 -9.32
CA LEU A 304 -9.89 -2.86 -10.12
C LEU A 304 -9.65 -4.37 -9.98
N SER A 305 -10.66 -5.12 -10.38
CA SER A 305 -10.61 -6.57 -10.53
C SER A 305 -11.18 -6.93 -11.90
N TYR A 306 -10.89 -8.14 -12.39
CA TYR A 306 -11.62 -8.72 -13.53
C TYR A 306 -13.07 -9.08 -13.18
N SER A 307 -13.44 -8.97 -11.91
CA SER A 307 -14.82 -9.09 -11.45
C SER A 307 -15.34 -7.79 -10.82
N LYS A 308 -16.65 -7.76 -10.56
CA LYS A 308 -17.32 -6.65 -9.86
C LYS A 308 -17.83 -7.15 -8.51
N TYR A 309 -17.63 -6.37 -7.46
CA TYR A 309 -18.08 -6.71 -6.12
C TYR A 309 -19.06 -5.67 -5.59
N SER A 310 -20.12 -6.12 -4.93
CA SER A 310 -21.05 -5.27 -4.18
C SER A 310 -21.04 -5.62 -2.70
N TYR A 311 -21.31 -4.62 -1.87
CA TYR A 311 -21.29 -4.73 -0.41
C TYR A 311 -22.63 -4.31 0.18
N LYS A 312 -22.97 -4.91 1.31
CA LYS A 312 -24.07 -4.46 2.14
C LYS A 312 -23.79 -4.77 3.59
N PHE A 313 -24.01 -3.80 4.49
CA PHE A 313 -24.05 -4.10 5.91
C PHE A 313 -25.20 -5.07 6.21
N THR A 314 -24.88 -6.23 6.77
CA THR A 314 -25.85 -7.30 7.07
C THR A 314 -26.37 -7.19 8.49
N HIS A 315 -25.47 -6.92 9.44
CA HIS A 315 -25.82 -6.79 10.84
C HIS A 315 -24.87 -5.82 11.57
N VAL A 316 -25.34 -5.32 12.71
CA VAL A 316 -24.53 -4.55 13.65
C VAL A 316 -25.01 -4.85 15.06
N SER A 317 -24.11 -5.26 15.95
CA SER A 317 -24.50 -5.66 17.30
C SER A 317 -24.91 -4.47 18.18
N ARG A 318 -24.39 -3.26 17.92
CA ARG A 318 -24.75 -2.03 18.63
C ARG A 318 -24.76 -0.81 17.70
N LYS A 319 -25.88 -0.09 17.65
CA LYS A 319 -26.02 1.18 16.89
C LYS A 319 -25.84 2.43 17.75
N ASN A 320 -26.15 2.33 19.04
CA ASN A 320 -26.03 3.41 20.00
C ASN A 320 -25.01 2.99 21.06
N LEU A 321 -23.98 3.80 21.25
CA LEU A 321 -22.91 3.59 22.22
C LEU A 321 -23.11 4.60 23.35
N TYR A 322 -23.39 4.12 24.55
CA TYR A 322 -23.60 4.95 25.73
C TYR A 322 -22.33 4.98 26.58
N LEU A 323 -21.69 6.14 26.67
CA LEU A 323 -20.41 6.36 27.35
C LEU A 323 -20.60 7.21 28.63
N ASN A 324 -21.74 7.02 29.31
CA ASN A 324 -22.25 7.90 30.38
C ASN A 324 -21.56 7.71 31.76
N HIS A 325 -20.46 6.97 31.85
CA HIS A 325 -19.85 6.61 33.14
C HIS A 325 -19.01 7.72 33.81
N SER A 326 -18.97 8.95 33.27
CA SER A 326 -18.26 10.08 33.89
C SER A 326 -19.03 11.40 33.76
N SER A 327 -18.89 12.28 34.75
CA SER A 327 -19.60 13.57 34.87
C SER A 327 -18.90 14.75 34.17
N SER A 328 -17.77 14.54 33.49
CA SER A 328 -17.00 15.55 32.76
C SER A 328 -17.35 15.58 31.27
N LEU A 329 -18.24 16.47 30.86
CA LEU A 329 -18.46 16.79 29.45
C LEU A 329 -17.58 17.98 29.05
N HIS A 330 -16.74 17.81 28.03
CA HIS A 330 -15.94 18.91 27.49
C HIS A 330 -16.54 19.41 26.17
N THR A 331 -16.49 20.72 25.95
CA THR A 331 -16.97 21.36 24.72
C THR A 331 -15.81 22.00 23.96
N THR A 332 -15.85 21.91 22.63
CA THR A 332 -14.88 22.59 21.76
C THR A 332 -15.23 24.07 21.61
N ARG A 333 -14.23 24.96 21.70
CA ARG A 333 -14.36 26.41 21.42
C ARG A 333 -14.30 26.68 19.90
N SER A 334 -15.25 26.17 19.13
CA SER A 334 -15.43 26.54 17.72
C SER A 334 -16.91 26.65 17.36
N TRP A 335 -17.23 27.18 16.18
CA TRP A 335 -18.60 27.45 15.71
C TRP A 335 -19.49 26.20 15.57
N ASP A 336 -18.94 25.00 15.77
CA ASP A 336 -19.65 23.73 15.96
C ASP A 336 -19.20 23.08 17.29
N SER A 337 -19.80 23.49 18.42
CA SER A 337 -19.51 22.93 19.75
C SER A 337 -20.02 21.50 19.88
N VAL A 338 -19.23 20.53 19.39
CA VAL A 338 -19.47 19.10 19.62
C VAL A 338 -18.93 18.75 21.01
N GLY A 339 -19.79 18.17 21.86
CA GLY A 339 -19.39 17.59 23.13
C GLY A 339 -18.45 16.41 22.92
N TYR A 340 -17.44 16.25 23.77
CA TYR A 340 -16.54 15.10 23.72
C TYR A 340 -16.14 14.64 25.11
N LYS A 341 -15.67 13.39 25.19
CA LYS A 341 -14.99 12.82 26.37
C LYS A 341 -13.57 12.39 26.08
N LEU A 342 -12.72 12.44 27.10
CA LEU A 342 -11.36 11.92 27.01
C LEU A 342 -11.39 10.39 27.04
N VAL A 343 -10.70 9.73 26.11
CA VAL A 343 -10.59 8.26 26.11
C VAL A 343 -9.96 7.76 27.40
N SER A 344 -9.01 8.50 27.97
CA SER A 344 -8.38 8.19 29.26
C SER A 344 -9.35 8.21 30.45
N GLU A 345 -10.44 8.97 30.37
CA GLU A 345 -11.46 9.05 31.43
C GLU A 345 -12.49 7.91 31.35
N LEU A 346 -12.68 7.32 30.16
CA LEU A 346 -13.57 6.17 29.99
C LEU A 346 -13.02 4.92 30.67
N GLY A 347 -11.68 4.76 30.66
CA GLY A 347 -11.01 3.56 31.16
C GLY A 347 -11.10 2.38 30.18
N THR A 348 -10.17 1.44 30.31
CA THR A 348 -10.05 0.29 29.39
C THR A 348 -11.29 -0.61 29.41
N GLN A 349 -11.88 -0.82 30.60
CA GLN A 349 -13.06 -1.65 30.77
C GLN A 349 -14.26 -1.14 29.97
N VAL A 350 -14.59 0.16 30.06
CA VAL A 350 -15.71 0.74 29.31
C VAL A 350 -15.45 0.67 27.82
N CYS A 351 -14.21 0.90 27.37
CA CYS A 351 -13.83 0.77 25.97
C CYS A 351 -14.02 -0.67 25.46
N ASP A 352 -13.58 -1.67 26.22
CA ASP A 352 -13.69 -3.08 25.86
C ASP A 352 -15.16 -3.56 25.87
N GLU A 353 -15.94 -3.19 26.88
CA GLU A 353 -17.37 -3.55 26.99
C GLU A 353 -18.23 -2.93 25.88
N ASN A 354 -17.74 -1.86 25.24
CA ASN A 354 -18.41 -1.18 24.13
C ASN A 354 -17.90 -1.57 22.74
N LYS A 355 -16.96 -2.52 22.63
CA LYS A 355 -16.64 -3.16 21.35
C LYS A 355 -17.91 -3.76 20.74
N PHE A 356 -18.06 -3.60 19.43
CA PHE A 356 -19.24 -4.08 18.72
C PHE A 356 -18.86 -4.69 17.38
N LYS A 357 -19.70 -5.60 16.90
CA LYS A 357 -19.47 -6.38 15.69
C LYS A 357 -20.31 -5.84 14.56
N VAL A 358 -19.74 -5.83 13.37
CA VAL A 358 -20.35 -5.34 12.14
C VAL A 358 -20.16 -6.36 11.04
N GLY A 359 -21.26 -6.93 10.57
CA GLY A 359 -21.29 -7.82 9.42
C GLY A 359 -21.37 -7.06 8.11
N VAL A 360 -20.54 -7.47 7.16
CA VAL A 360 -20.57 -6.99 5.78
C VAL A 360 -20.75 -8.18 4.86
N GLY A 361 -21.89 -8.23 4.19
CA GLY A 361 -22.13 -9.14 3.08
C GLY A 361 -21.41 -8.64 1.83
N VAL A 362 -20.71 -9.55 1.15
CA VAL A 362 -19.97 -9.29 -0.08
C VAL A 362 -20.50 -10.21 -1.16
N LYS A 363 -20.83 -9.68 -2.33
CA LYS A 363 -21.23 -10.48 -3.50
C LYS A 363 -20.28 -10.24 -4.65
N ASN A 364 -19.84 -11.32 -5.28
CA ASN A 364 -19.14 -11.27 -6.55
C ASN A 364 -20.20 -11.26 -7.67
N ASP A 365 -20.42 -10.10 -8.28
CA ASP A 365 -21.41 -9.89 -9.35
C ASP A 365 -20.86 -10.22 -10.76
N GLY A 366 -19.57 -10.55 -10.88
CA GLY A 366 -18.98 -10.98 -12.15
C GLY A 366 -18.73 -12.48 -12.21
N GLU A 367 -17.98 -12.89 -13.23
CA GLU A 367 -17.75 -14.31 -13.56
C GLU A 367 -16.43 -14.86 -13.01
N LYS A 368 -15.47 -13.98 -12.71
CA LYS A 368 -14.12 -14.39 -12.32
C LYS A 368 -14.04 -14.57 -10.81
N SER A 369 -13.55 -15.73 -10.40
CA SER A 369 -13.14 -15.96 -9.02
C SER A 369 -11.97 -15.05 -8.66
N GLY A 370 -11.88 -14.63 -7.40
CA GLY A 370 -10.78 -13.77 -6.96
C GLY A 370 -10.77 -13.54 -5.45
N LYS A 371 -9.57 -13.28 -4.92
CA LYS A 371 -9.37 -12.79 -3.57
C LYS A 371 -9.55 -11.27 -3.58
N HIS A 372 -10.45 -10.77 -2.75
CA HIS A 372 -10.91 -9.39 -2.79
C HIS A 372 -10.87 -8.77 -1.39
N PRO A 373 -10.01 -7.75 -1.17
CA PRO A 373 -9.96 -7.00 0.07
C PRO A 373 -11.16 -6.07 0.22
N VAL A 374 -11.82 -6.14 1.37
CA VAL A 374 -12.88 -5.24 1.81
C VAL A 374 -12.31 -4.29 2.85
N LEU A 375 -12.46 -2.99 2.60
CA LEU A 375 -11.94 -1.91 3.44
C LEU A 375 -13.10 -1.27 4.22
N LEU A 376 -13.05 -1.32 5.55
CA LEU A 376 -14.01 -0.67 6.44
C LEU A 376 -13.46 0.67 6.90
N PHE A 377 -14.18 1.74 6.60
CA PHE A 377 -13.83 3.09 7.02
C PHE A 377 -14.80 3.64 8.07
N ALA A 378 -14.30 4.46 8.98
CA ALA A 378 -15.10 5.33 9.84
C ALA A 378 -15.01 6.79 9.37
N ARG A 379 -16.10 7.53 9.49
CA ARG A 379 -16.13 8.99 9.34
C ARG A 379 -17.19 9.60 10.26
N GLN A 380 -17.00 10.85 10.63
CA GLN A 380 -17.98 11.60 11.40
C GLN A 380 -19.09 12.17 10.50
N GLY A 381 -20.28 12.38 11.05
CA GLY A 381 -21.43 12.89 10.31
C GLY A 381 -21.33 14.35 9.91
N LYS A 382 -20.74 15.20 10.76
CA LYS A 382 -20.37 16.58 10.41
C LYS A 382 -18.91 16.62 10.00
N VAL A 383 -18.64 17.01 8.76
CA VAL A 383 -17.29 17.32 8.28
C VAL A 383 -17.09 18.82 8.51
N GLY A 384 -16.47 19.19 9.64
CA GLY A 384 -15.99 20.55 9.87
C GLY A 384 -14.57 20.74 9.32
N ASP A 385 -14.12 21.99 9.25
CA ASP A 385 -12.77 22.34 8.77
C ASP A 385 -11.68 21.54 9.52
N GLY A 386 -10.82 20.88 8.74
CA GLY A 386 -9.69 20.10 9.26
C GLY A 386 -10.04 18.76 9.93
N ARG A 387 -11.31 18.29 9.88
CA ARG A 387 -11.69 16.95 10.34
C ARG A 387 -11.30 15.87 9.33
N VAL A 388 -11.10 14.65 9.83
CA VAL A 388 -10.78 13.48 8.98
C VAL A 388 -11.96 13.17 8.06
N LYS A 389 -11.71 13.10 6.74
CA LYS A 389 -12.74 12.77 5.74
C LYS A 389 -13.27 11.35 5.90
N LYS A 390 -12.34 10.41 6.09
CA LYS A 390 -12.56 9.00 6.43
C LYS A 390 -11.25 8.41 6.97
N GLN A 391 -11.35 7.39 7.80
CA GLN A 391 -10.23 6.65 8.38
C GLN A 391 -10.48 5.16 8.20
N LEU A 392 -9.49 4.44 7.68
CA LEU A 392 -9.53 2.98 7.65
C LEU A 392 -9.46 2.47 9.10
N ILE A 393 -10.43 1.65 9.49
CA ILE A 393 -10.51 1.03 10.82
C ILE A 393 -10.35 -0.49 10.76
N GLY A 394 -10.49 -1.08 9.57
CA GLY A 394 -10.26 -2.51 9.38
C GLY A 394 -10.24 -2.90 7.91
N PHE A 395 -9.61 -4.02 7.61
CA PHE A 395 -9.73 -4.66 6.31
C PHE A 395 -9.63 -6.17 6.43
N GLN A 396 -10.36 -6.88 5.57
CA GLN A 396 -10.31 -8.33 5.48
C GLN A 396 -10.54 -8.75 4.03
N SER A 397 -9.90 -9.83 3.59
CA SER A 397 -10.11 -10.37 2.25
C SER A 397 -11.10 -11.52 2.26
N VAL A 398 -11.94 -11.57 1.24
CA VAL A 398 -12.78 -12.74 0.92
C VAL A 398 -12.28 -13.39 -0.36
N VAL A 399 -12.43 -14.70 -0.50
CA VAL A 399 -12.23 -15.39 -1.78
C VAL A 399 -13.60 -15.84 -2.24
N LEU A 400 -14.04 -15.33 -3.40
CA LEU A 400 -15.38 -15.60 -3.93
C LEU A 400 -15.29 -15.99 -5.40
N SER A 401 -16.00 -17.04 -5.75
CA SER A 401 -16.30 -17.44 -7.13
C SER A 401 -17.31 -16.50 -7.77
N GLY A 402 -17.44 -16.54 -9.11
CA GLY A 402 -18.43 -15.74 -9.82
C GLY A 402 -19.86 -16.04 -9.35
N GLY A 403 -20.63 -15.00 -9.03
CA GLY A 403 -21.99 -15.10 -8.48
C GLY A 403 -22.07 -15.44 -6.98
N GLU A 404 -20.96 -15.81 -6.34
CA GLU A 404 -20.92 -16.22 -4.93
C GLU A 404 -21.13 -15.04 -3.98
N ARG A 405 -21.66 -15.35 -2.79
CA ARG A 405 -21.79 -14.41 -1.67
C ARG A 405 -20.98 -14.92 -0.49
N GLY A 406 -20.28 -14.01 0.18
CA GLY A 406 -19.64 -14.24 1.47
C GLY A 406 -20.06 -13.18 2.48
N GLU A 407 -19.68 -13.40 3.73
CA GLU A 407 -19.87 -12.45 4.82
C GLU A 407 -18.57 -12.34 5.60
N ILE A 408 -18.24 -11.13 6.02
CA ILE A 408 -17.13 -10.85 6.93
C ILE A 408 -17.64 -10.07 8.13
N GLU A 409 -17.01 -10.28 9.28
CA GLU A 409 -17.34 -9.60 10.51
C GLU A 409 -16.14 -8.80 11.00
N PHE A 410 -16.36 -7.51 11.22
CA PHE A 410 -15.37 -6.63 11.84
C PHE A 410 -15.74 -6.40 13.31
N GLU A 411 -14.76 -6.48 14.19
CA GLU A 411 -14.86 -5.94 15.55
C GLU A 411 -14.40 -4.48 15.52
N VAL A 412 -15.25 -3.57 16.01
CA VAL A 412 -14.99 -2.14 16.08
C VAL A 412 -14.82 -1.74 17.54
N SER A 413 -13.68 -1.14 17.83
CA SER A 413 -13.29 -0.60 19.13
C SER A 413 -13.56 0.90 19.16
N PRO A 414 -14.62 1.39 19.85
CA PRO A 414 -14.97 2.81 19.80
C PRO A 414 -13.81 3.72 20.18
N CYS A 415 -13.07 3.38 21.24
CA CYS A 415 -11.97 4.17 21.76
C CYS A 415 -10.72 4.21 20.87
N GLU A 416 -10.58 3.28 19.92
CA GLU A 416 -9.44 3.22 18.98
C GLU A 416 -9.86 3.65 17.56
N ASP A 417 -11.00 3.17 17.09
CA ASP A 417 -11.46 3.30 15.70
C ASP A 417 -12.29 4.55 15.45
N LEU A 418 -12.99 5.06 16.47
CA LEU A 418 -13.88 6.22 16.37
C LEU A 418 -13.36 7.45 17.12
N SER A 419 -12.24 7.32 17.83
CA SER A 419 -11.61 8.43 18.55
C SER A 419 -10.70 9.27 17.64
N ARG A 420 -10.38 10.49 18.10
CA ARG A 420 -9.42 11.38 17.43
C ARG A 420 -8.51 12.08 18.42
N ALA A 421 -7.33 12.50 17.98
CA ALA A 421 -6.52 13.43 18.76
C ALA A 421 -7.13 14.85 18.71
N ASN A 422 -7.24 15.50 19.87
CA ASN A 422 -7.53 16.94 19.97
C ASN A 422 -6.27 17.79 19.77
N GLU A 423 -6.38 19.11 19.94
CA GLU A 423 -5.28 20.07 19.80
C GLU A 423 -4.11 19.87 20.78
N TYR A 424 -4.35 19.19 21.91
CA TYR A 424 -3.33 18.84 22.90
C TYR A 424 -2.73 17.44 22.68
N GLY A 425 -3.12 16.75 21.60
CA GLY A 425 -2.67 15.38 21.33
C GLY A 425 -3.35 14.31 22.19
N VAL A 426 -4.39 14.67 22.95
CA VAL A 426 -5.15 13.73 23.78
C VAL A 426 -6.25 13.08 22.92
N MET A 427 -6.41 11.76 23.07
CA MET A 427 -7.46 11.01 22.37
C MET A 427 -8.82 11.31 22.98
N VAL A 428 -9.77 11.71 22.14
CA VAL A 428 -11.14 12.08 22.51
C VAL A 428 -12.17 11.36 21.66
N MET A 429 -13.32 11.10 22.27
CA MET A 429 -14.52 10.57 21.63
C MET A 429 -15.51 11.71 21.45
N ASP A 430 -15.86 12.02 20.21
CA ASP A 430 -16.87 13.03 19.92
C ASP A 430 -18.27 12.44 20.07
N GLU A 431 -19.16 13.20 20.69
CA GLU A 431 -20.58 12.89 20.71
C GLU A 431 -21.18 13.01 19.29
N GLY A 432 -22.20 12.19 19.05
CA GLY A 432 -23.08 12.32 17.89
C GLY A 432 -22.86 11.24 16.84
N ARG A 433 -23.33 11.54 15.63
CA ARG A 433 -23.47 10.55 14.56
C ARG A 433 -22.15 10.31 13.85
N HIS A 434 -21.77 9.04 13.78
CA HIS A 434 -20.66 8.49 13.02
C HIS A 434 -21.22 7.57 11.93
N PHE A 435 -20.41 7.32 10.91
CA PHE A 435 -20.74 6.43 9.81
C PHE A 435 -19.60 5.45 9.58
N LEU A 436 -19.95 4.17 9.60
CA LEU A 436 -19.12 3.12 9.03
C LEU A 436 -19.42 3.05 7.52
N VAL A 437 -18.40 2.86 6.70
CA VAL A 437 -18.49 2.94 5.24
C VAL A 437 -17.74 1.77 4.62
N VAL A 438 -18.39 1.07 3.70
CA VAL A 438 -17.79 0.02 2.87
C VAL A 438 -18.28 0.17 1.43
N GLY A 439 -17.35 0.44 0.50
CA GLY A 439 -17.72 0.88 -0.85
C GLY A 439 -18.67 2.07 -0.79
N ASP A 440 -19.86 1.92 -1.39
CA ASP A 440 -20.90 2.96 -1.42
C ASP A 440 -21.91 2.86 -0.26
N ASP A 441 -21.89 1.76 0.52
CA ASP A 441 -22.83 1.53 1.61
C ASP A 441 -22.36 2.21 2.91
N LYS A 442 -23.32 2.68 3.72
CA LYS A 442 -23.07 3.48 4.93
C LYS A 442 -23.97 3.05 6.07
N LEU A 443 -23.37 2.74 7.21
CA LEU A 443 -24.07 2.36 8.43
C LEU A 443 -23.89 3.43 9.51
N PRO A 444 -24.97 4.08 10.00
CA PRO A 444 -24.87 5.04 11.09
C PRO A 444 -24.66 4.36 12.44
N VAL A 445 -23.75 4.92 13.25
CA VAL A 445 -23.51 4.60 14.65
C VAL A 445 -23.55 5.90 15.45
N THR A 446 -24.28 5.95 16.55
CA THR A 446 -24.41 7.16 17.38
C THR A 446 -23.66 6.96 18.68
N ILE A 447 -22.77 7.90 19.00
CA ILE A 447 -22.11 7.98 20.30
C ILE A 447 -22.88 8.97 21.17
N ILE A 448 -23.26 8.53 22.37
CA ILE A 448 -23.99 9.29 23.38
C ILE A 448 -23.08 9.31 24.61
N ILE A 449 -22.79 10.51 25.11
CA ILE A 449 -21.71 10.76 26.07
C ILE A 449 -22.25 11.29 27.40
#